data_AF-A0A351IU04-F1
#
_entry.id   AF-A0A351IU04-F1
#
_cell.length_a   1.000
_cell.length_b   1.000
_cell.length_c   1.000
_cell.angle_alpha   90.00
_cell.angle_beta   90.00
_cell.angle_gamma   90.00
#
_symmetry.space_group_name_H-M   'P 1'
#
loop_
_entity.id
_entity.type
_entity.pdbx_description
1 polymer ?
#
loop_
_entity_poly.entity_id
_entity_poly.type
_entity_poly.pdbx_seq_one_letter_code
_entity_poly.pdbx_strand_id
1 'polypeptide(L)' 'MRVVAAPDKFRGTVSAADAASAIARAVVSRGGTAIEVPMADGGEGLLDVLGGPDHTTEVTGPLGSPVRAGWRLSGGTAV' A
#
# COMPACT_ATOMS: atom_id res chain seq x y z
N MET A 1 22.17 9.01 10.88
CA MET A 1 21.90 7.82 10.05
C MET A 1 20.68 8.10 9.19
N ARG A 2 20.69 7.68 7.91
CA ARG A 2 19.55 7.84 6.99
C ARG A 2 19.04 6.47 6.56
N VAL A 3 17.74 6.23 6.74
CA VAL A 3 17.10 4.93 6.51
C VAL A 3 15.97 5.07 5.47
N VAL A 4 15.82 4.06 4.62
CA VAL A 4 14.62 3.88 3.81
C VAL A 4 13.82 2.74 4.44
N ALA A 5 12.63 3.05 4.94
CA ALA A 5 11.72 2.07 5.50
C ALA A 5 10.83 1.53 4.37
N ALA A 6 11.25 0.42 3.76
CA ALA A 6 10.53 -0.23 2.66
C ALA A 6 9.97 -1.63 3.00
N PRO A 7 9.14 -1.76 4.06
CA PRO A 7 8.57 -3.05 4.43
C PRO A 7 7.38 -3.45 3.55
N ASP A 8 7.13 -4.75 3.47
CA ASP A 8 5.85 -5.32 3.06
C ASP A 8 4.95 -5.52 4.29
N LYS A 9 3.66 -5.78 4.06
CA LYS A 9 2.66 -6.02 5.11
C LYS A 9 2.97 -7.30 5.90
N PHE A 10 2.56 -7.30 7.16
CA PHE A 10 2.49 -8.52 7.94
C PHE A 10 1.06 -9.05 7.82
N ARG A 11 0.86 -10.08 7.00
CA ARG A 11 -0.47 -10.61 6.64
C ARG A 11 -1.34 -10.82 7.89
N GLY A 12 -2.51 -10.19 7.90
CA GLY A 12 -3.49 -10.29 8.98
C GLY A 12 -3.16 -9.53 10.27
N THR A 13 -2.09 -8.73 10.30
CA THR A 13 -1.67 -8.01 11.51
C THR A 13 -1.35 -6.53 11.26
N VAL A 14 -0.41 -6.20 10.39
CA VAL A 14 0.10 -4.82 10.21
C VAL A 14 0.16 -4.48 8.72
N SER A 15 -0.38 -3.32 8.34
CA SER A 15 -0.26 -2.82 6.96
C SER A 15 1.20 -2.43 6.64
N ALA A 16 1.58 -2.43 5.36
CA ALA A 16 2.91 -1.96 4.95
C ALA A 16 3.17 -0.51 5.39
N ALA A 17 2.13 0.35 5.33
CA ALA A 17 2.21 1.74 5.78
C ALA A 17 2.46 1.86 7.29
N ASP A 18 1.74 1.08 8.11
CA ASP A 18 1.92 1.08 9.56
C ASP A 18 3.31 0.56 9.95
N ALA A 19 3.80 -0.47 9.26
CA ALA A 19 5.15 -0.99 9.45
C ALA A 19 6.22 0.05 9.08
N ALA A 20 6.05 0.73 7.93
CA ALA A 20 6.97 1.78 7.49
C ALA A 20 7.02 2.94 8.51
N SER A 21 5.85 3.37 8.98
CA SER A 21 5.72 4.43 9.97
C SER A 21 6.33 4.03 11.32
N ALA A 22 6.14 2.78 11.77
CA ALA A 22 6.75 2.28 13.00
C ALA A 22 8.29 2.30 12.93
N ILE A 23 8.87 1.87 11.81
CA ILE A 23 10.32 1.93 11.57
C ILE A 23 10.79 3.39 11.55
N ALA A 24 10.10 4.27 10.82
CA ALA A 24 10.46 5.67 10.71
C ALA A 24 10.47 6.37 12.08
N ARG A 25 9.43 6.17 12.91
CA ARG A 25 9.38 6.70 14.27
C ARG A 25 10.55 6.23 15.14
N ALA A 26 10.94 4.96 15.03
CA ALA A 26 12.07 4.41 15.79
C ALA A 26 13.42 4.99 15.33
N VAL A 27 13.58 5.27 14.04
CA VAL A 27 14.80 5.92 13.51
C VAL A 27 14.88 7.38 13.97
N VAL A 28 13.78 8.12 13.88
CA VAL A 28 13.70 9.53 14.27
C VAL A 28 13.95 9.70 15.77
N SER A 29 13.41 8.83 16.63
CA SER A 29 13.63 8.90 18.08
C SER A 29 15.09 8.70 18.50
N ARG A 30 15.94 8.18 17.60
CA ARG A 30 17.39 8.01 17.80
C ARG A 30 18.22 9.04 17.04
N GLY A 31 17.62 10.14 16.59
CA GLY A 31 18.32 11.22 15.87
C GLY A 31 18.68 10.89 14.42
N GLY A 32 18.04 9.87 13.83
CA GLY A 32 18.15 9.56 12.41
C GLY A 32 17.08 10.26 11.57
N THR A 33 17.17 10.09 10.25
CA THR A 33 16.13 10.49 9.29
C THR A 33 15.62 9.25 8.56
N ALA A 34 14.32 9.17 8.30
CA ALA A 34 13.71 8.07 7.57
C ALA A 34 12.86 8.57 6.39
N ILE A 35 12.79 7.76 5.32
CA ILE A 35 11.81 7.90 4.24
C ILE A 35 10.93 6.64 4.27
N GLU A 36 9.62 6.83 4.29
CA GLU A 36 8.63 5.75 4.28
C GLU A 36 8.31 5.38 2.83
N VAL A 37 8.48 4.10 2.48
CA VAL A 37 8.21 3.56 1.14
C VAL A 37 7.50 2.21 1.30
N PRO A 38 6.23 2.19 1.75
CA PRO A 38 5.50 0.94 1.94
C PRO A 38 5.43 0.16 0.62
N MET A 39 5.66 -1.15 0.69
CA MET A 39 5.77 -2.03 -0.47
C MET A 39 4.63 -3.06 -0.50
N ALA A 40 4.38 -3.61 -1.69
CA ALA A 40 3.53 -4.78 -1.90
C ALA A 40 4.12 -5.66 -3.00
N ASP A 41 3.85 -6.97 -2.93
CA ASP A 41 4.34 -8.00 -3.86
C ASP A 41 3.42 -8.26 -5.07
N GLY A 42 2.33 -7.50 -5.17
CA GLY A 42 1.28 -7.68 -6.18
C GLY A 42 0.01 -8.34 -5.64
N GLY A 43 0.03 -8.82 -4.40
CA GLY A 43 -1.15 -9.37 -3.74
C GLY A 43 -2.12 -8.31 -3.21
N GLU A 44 -2.98 -8.75 -2.28
CA GLU A 44 -3.85 -7.87 -1.51
C GLU A 44 -3.05 -6.72 -0.87
N GLY A 45 -3.60 -5.51 -0.89
CA GLY A 45 -2.95 -4.32 -0.36
C GLY A 45 -2.05 -3.58 -1.35
N LEU A 46 -1.90 -4.08 -2.59
CA LEU A 46 -1.18 -3.37 -3.66
C LEU A 46 -1.76 -1.98 -3.92
N LEU A 47 -3.10 -1.87 -4.02
CA LEU A 47 -3.71 -0.55 -4.24
C LEU A 47 -3.48 0.39 -3.06
N ASP A 48 -3.48 -0.12 -1.82
CA ASP A 48 -3.28 0.69 -0.61
C ASP A 48 -1.89 1.34 -0.59
N VAL A 49 -0.83 0.60 -0.93
CA VAL A 49 0.54 1.16 -0.98
C VAL A 49 0.73 2.17 -2.10
N LEU A 50 -0.12 2.12 -3.14
CA LEU A 50 -0.16 3.12 -4.20
C LEU A 50 -1.03 4.35 -3.84
N GLY A 51 -1.73 4.33 -2.70
CA GLY A 51 -2.63 5.39 -2.23
C GLY A 51 -4.13 5.09 -2.36
N GLY A 52 -4.54 3.83 -2.47
CA GLY A 52 -5.94 3.36 -2.61
C GLY A 52 -6.57 3.55 -4.00
N PRO A 53 -7.64 2.86 -4.40
CA PRO A 53 -8.23 3.07 -5.73
C PRO A 53 -8.66 4.53 -5.97
N ASP A 54 -8.36 5.10 -7.14
CA ASP A 54 -8.88 6.40 -7.58
C ASP A 54 -10.05 6.26 -8.58
N HIS A 55 -10.26 5.06 -9.09
CA HIS A 55 -11.39 4.69 -9.92
C HIS A 55 -12.16 3.52 -9.31
N THR A 56 -13.44 3.44 -9.64
CA THR A 56 -14.28 2.30 -9.32
C THR A 56 -15.24 2.05 -10.46
N THR A 57 -15.30 0.81 -10.95
CA THR A 57 -16.14 0.40 -12.06
C THR A 57 -17.05 -0.74 -11.63
N GLU A 58 -18.30 -0.71 -12.06
CA GLU A 58 -19.20 -1.85 -11.90
C GLU A 58 -18.85 -2.93 -12.94
N VAL A 59 -18.59 -4.14 -12.47
CA VAL A 59 -18.21 -5.29 -13.29
C VAL A 59 -19.03 -6.51 -12.88
N THR A 60 -19.09 -7.52 -13.75
CA THR A 60 -19.72 -8.80 -13.40
C THR A 60 -18.91 -9.51 -12.32
N GLY A 61 -19.53 -9.80 -11.19
CA GLY A 61 -18.91 -10.52 -10.08
C GLY A 61 -18.77 -12.02 -10.36
N PRO A 62 -18.05 -12.75 -9.49
CA PRO A 62 -17.77 -14.18 -9.68
C PRO A 62 -19.02 -15.07 -9.67
N LEU A 63 -20.15 -14.57 -9.15
CA LEU A 63 -21.45 -15.27 -9.13
C LEU A 63 -22.47 -14.66 -10.11
N GLY A 64 -22.02 -13.82 -11.05
CA GLY A 64 -22.87 -13.20 -12.07
C GLY A 64 -23.54 -11.89 -11.67
N SER A 65 -23.73 -11.62 -10.37
CA SER A 65 -24.23 -10.32 -9.90
C SER A 65 -23.19 -9.21 -10.04
N PRO A 66 -23.59 -7.95 -10.31
CA PRO A 66 -22.66 -6.82 -10.39
C PRO A 66 -21.90 -6.58 -9.07
N VAL A 67 -20.62 -6.22 -9.17
CA VAL A 67 -19.75 -5.81 -8.06
C VAL A 67 -18.99 -4.54 -8.43
N ARG A 68 -18.64 -3.72 -7.43
CA ARG A 68 -17.78 -2.54 -7.63
C ARG A 68 -16.32 -2.94 -7.44
N ALA A 69 -15.52 -2.84 -8.50
CA ALA A 69 -14.08 -3.11 -8.48
C ALA A 69 -13.30 -1.79 -8.47
N GLY A 70 -12.41 -1.62 -7.48
CA GLY A 70 -11.49 -0.50 -7.40
C GLY A 70 -10.21 -0.76 -8.19
N TRP A 71 -9.68 0.27 -8.83
CA TRP A 71 -8.42 0.24 -9.56
C TRP A 71 -7.81 1.65 -9.57
N ARG A 72 -6.53 1.77 -9.96
CA ARG A 72 -5.83 3.05 -10.05
C ARG A 72 -5.28 3.30 -11.46
N LEU A 73 -5.35 4.55 -11.92
CA LEU A 73 -4.59 5.04 -13.08
C LEU A 73 -3.55 6.08 -12.66
N SER A 74 -2.27 5.78 -12.81
CA SER A 74 -1.20 6.75 -12.53
C SER A 74 -0.17 6.77 -13.65
N GLY A 75 0.11 7.97 -14.18
CA GLY A 75 1.14 8.16 -15.21
C GLY A 75 0.94 7.30 -16.48
N GLY A 76 -0.32 7.00 -16.83
CA GLY A 76 -0.65 6.13 -17.98
C GLY A 76 -0.58 4.62 -17.69
N THR A 77 -0.31 4.21 -16.45
CA THR A 77 -0.33 2.81 -16.02
C THR A 77 -1.55 2.54 -15.15
N ALA A 78 -2.30 1.48 -15.49
CA ALA A 78 -3.42 1.00 -14.70
C ALA A 78 -3.01 -0.20 -13.84
N VAL A 79 -3.46 -0.22 -12.59
CA VAL A 79 -3.30 -1.32 -11.62
C VAL A 79 -4.65 -1.62 -10.99
#